data_AF-A0A246BKG9-F1
#
_entry.id   AF-A0A246BKG9-F1
#
_cell.length_a   1.000
_cell.length_b   1.000
_cell.length_c   1.000
_cell.angle_alpha   90.00
_cell.angle_beta   90.00
_cell.angle_gamma   90.00
#
_symmetry.space_group_name_H-M   'P 1'
#
loop_
_entity.id
_entity.type
_entity.pdbx_description
1 polymer ?
#
loop_
_entity_poly.entity_id
_entity_poly.type
_entity_poly.pdbx_seq_one_letter_code
_entity_poly.pdbx_strand_id
1 'polypeptide(L)' 'MAPDAAALEALMTRVEARLLGGYHLHLTHHRVKRRAVHPLIRDVRPDAYGRIDFRRLWLGDARESAVRCGA' A
#
# COMPACT_ATOMS: atom_id res chain seq x y z
N MET A 1 -23.26 -18.85 -7.59
CA MET A 1 -21.94 -19.51 -7.70
C MET A 1 -20.94 -18.40 -7.92
N ALA A 2 -19.98 -18.18 -7.01
CA ALA A 2 -18.96 -17.16 -7.22
C ALA A 2 -18.09 -17.58 -8.43
N PRO A 3 -17.68 -16.64 -9.30
CA PRO A 3 -16.84 -16.97 -10.44
C PRO A 3 -15.51 -17.56 -9.97
N ASP A 4 -14.97 -18.51 -10.74
CA ASP A 4 -13.63 -19.05 -10.55
C ASP A 4 -12.59 -17.92 -10.58
N ALA A 5 -11.69 -17.89 -9.61
CA ALA A 5 -10.72 -16.83 -9.44
C ALA A 5 -9.78 -16.71 -10.65
N ALA A 6 -9.37 -17.84 -11.22
CA ALA A 6 -8.52 -17.83 -12.41
C ALA A 6 -9.26 -17.27 -13.64
N ALA A 7 -10.53 -17.67 -13.82
CA ALA A 7 -11.39 -17.13 -14.87
C ALA A 7 -11.62 -15.61 -14.70
N LEU A 8 -11.78 -15.13 -13.47
CA LEU A 8 -11.94 -13.71 -13.18
C LEU A 8 -10.68 -12.91 -13.54
N GLU A 9 -9.50 -13.36 -13.10
CA GLU A 9 -8.21 -12.71 -13.42
C GLU A 9 -7.95 -12.66 -14.94
N ALA A 10 -8.25 -13.74 -15.66
CA ALA A 10 -8.12 -13.78 -17.11
C ALA A 10 -9.12 -12.83 -17.82
N LEU A 11 -10.30 -12.61 -17.24
CA LEU A 11 -11.25 -11.61 -17.73
C LEU A 11 -10.74 -10.20 -17.46
N MET A 12 -10.27 -9.91 -16.25
CA MET A 12 -9.75 -8.58 -15.87
C MET A 12 -8.56 -8.17 -16.74
N THR A 13 -7.64 -9.10 -17.00
CA THR A 13 -6.48 -8.90 -17.89
C THR A 13 -6.92 -8.48 -19.30
N ARG A 14 -7.91 -9.15 -19.88
CA ARG A 14 -8.43 -8.83 -21.23
C ARG A 14 -9.11 -7.47 -21.28
N VAL A 15 -9.86 -7.13 -20.23
CA VAL A 15 -10.54 -5.83 -20.12
C VAL A 15 -9.52 -4.70 -20.00
N GLU A 16 -8.50 -4.85 -19.15
CA GLU A 16 -7.42 -3.87 -18.99
C GLU A 16 -6.68 -3.63 -20.31
N ALA A 17 -6.28 -4.71 -21.01
CA ALA A 17 -5.62 -4.60 -22.31
C ALA A 17 -6.46 -3.83 -23.34
N ARG A 18 -7.79 -4.06 -23.36
CA ARG A 18 -8.71 -3.33 -24.24
C ARG A 18 -8.78 -1.85 -23.91
N LEU A 19 -8.84 -1.50 -22.63
CA LEU A 19 -8.95 -0.11 -22.17
C LEU A 19 -7.66 0.68 -22.41
N LEU A 20 -6.50 0.06 -22.19
CA LEU A 20 -5.19 0.67 -22.45
C LEU A 20 -4.92 0.81 -23.96
N GLY A 21 -5.20 -0.23 -24.75
CA GLY A 21 -4.96 -0.22 -26.19
C GLY A 21 -5.85 0.77 -26.97
N GLY A 22 -7.03 1.10 -26.46
CA GLY A 22 -7.94 2.10 -27.04
C GLY A 22 -7.71 3.54 -26.55
N TYR A 23 -6.67 3.78 -25.73
CA TYR A 23 -6.46 5.06 -25.03
C TYR A 23 -7.65 5.53 -24.19
N HIS A 24 -8.51 4.61 -23.75
CA HIS A 24 -9.66 4.93 -22.89
C HIS A 24 -9.27 5.14 -21.43
N LEU A 25 -8.07 4.71 -21.04
CA LEU A 25 -7.49 4.94 -19.72
C LEU A 25 -6.06 5.46 -19.86
N HIS A 26 -5.79 6.59 -19.22
CA HIS A 26 -4.43 7.05 -18.96
C HIS A 26 -4.07 6.65 -17.54
N LEU A 27 -3.13 5.71 -17.40
CA LEU A 27 -2.55 5.37 -16.10
C LEU A 27 -1.63 6.50 -15.65
N THR A 28 -2.21 7.55 -15.05
CA THR A 28 -1.44 8.54 -14.31
C THR A 28 -0.93 7.91 -13.02
N HIS A 29 0.33 8.18 -12.68
CA HIS A 29 1.05 7.63 -11.53
C HIS A 29 0.15 7.37 -10.31
N HIS A 30 0.06 6.10 -9.90
CA HIS A 30 -0.62 5.74 -8.65
C HIS A 30 -0.04 6.57 -7.50
N ARG A 31 -0.92 7.28 -6.79
CA ARG A 31 -0.52 8.23 -5.76
C ARG A 31 0.12 7.47 -4.59
N VAL A 32 1.46 7.56 -4.48
CA VAL A 32 2.19 7.05 -3.31
C VAL A 32 1.80 7.91 -2.10
N LYS A 33 1.13 7.29 -1.13
CA LYS A 33 0.77 7.96 0.13
C LYS A 33 2.00 8.02 1.02
N ARG A 34 2.58 9.21 1.19
CA ARG A 34 3.66 9.48 2.15
C ARG A 34 3.06 10.11 3.42
N ARG A 35 3.49 9.65 4.60
CA ARG A 35 3.15 10.25 5.90
C ARG A 35 4.40 10.33 6.76
N ALA A 36 4.61 11.47 7.40
CA ALA A 36 5.59 11.58 8.47
C ALA A 36 5.03 10.89 9.71
N VAL A 37 5.82 10.04 10.33
CA VAL A 37 5.48 9.36 11.57
C VAL A 37 6.58 9.62 12.58
N HIS A 38 6.20 9.85 13.83
CA HIS A 38 7.17 10.12 14.90
C HIS A 38 8.12 8.91 15.06
N PRO A 39 9.44 9.11 15.19
CA PRO A 39 10.43 8.01 15.22
C PRO A 39 10.21 6.95 16.31
N LEU A 40 9.55 7.33 17.42
CA LEU A 40 9.23 6.43 18.52
C LEU A 40 8.08 5.46 18.22
N ILE A 41 7.26 5.74 17.21
CA ILE A 41 6.12 4.89 16.86
C ILE A 41 6.63 3.67 16.11
N ARG A 42 6.31 2.47 16.62
CA ARG A 42 6.69 1.19 16.05
C ARG A 42 5.53 0.51 15.33
N ASP A 43 5.85 -0.51 14.53
CA ASP A 43 4.91 -1.35 13.79
C ASP A 43 3.94 -0.62 12.85
N VAL A 44 4.42 0.49 12.27
CA VAL A 44 3.69 1.22 11.23
C VAL A 44 3.65 0.41 9.94
N ARG A 45 2.53 -0.25 9.69
CA ARG A 45 2.26 -0.98 8.44
C ARG A 45 0.92 -0.52 7.85
N PRO A 46 0.95 0.34 6.81
CA PRO A 46 -0.26 0.74 6.12
C PRO A 46 -0.89 -0.44 5.36
N ASP A 47 -2.22 -0.47 5.27
CA ASP A 47 -2.93 -1.42 4.40
C ASP A 47 -2.83 -1.04 2.90
N ALA A 48 -3.45 -1.84 2.02
CA ALA A 48 -3.50 -1.58 0.58
C ALA A 48 -4.13 -0.21 0.21
N TYR A 49 -4.91 0.38 1.12
CA TYR A 49 -5.52 1.70 0.99
C TYR A 49 -4.73 2.80 1.72
N GLY A 50 -3.58 2.47 2.32
CA GLY A 50 -2.73 3.38 3.08
C GLY A 50 -3.30 3.82 4.43
N ARG A 51 -4.21 3.05 5.04
CA ARG A 51 -4.69 3.27 6.41
C ARG A 51 -3.75 2.60 7.40
N ILE A 52 -3.53 3.23 8.55
CA ILE A 52 -2.69 2.69 9.63
C ILE A 52 -3.63 2.19 10.73
N ASP A 53 -3.44 0.94 11.16
CA ASP A 53 -4.16 0.38 12.30
C ASP A 53 -3.51 0.84 13.61
N PHE A 54 -4.15 1.79 14.28
CA PHE A 54 -3.65 2.36 15.54
C PHE A 54 -3.62 1.37 16.70
N ARG A 55 -4.38 0.27 16.65
CA ARG A 55 -4.39 -0.74 17.72
C ARG A 55 -3.11 -1.57 17.76
N ARG A 56 -2.36 -1.58 16.66
CA ARG A 56 -1.07 -2.29 16.53
C ARG A 56 0.12 -1.41 16.85
N LEU A 57 -0.09 -0.09 16.96
CA LEU A 57 0.98 0.84 17.24
C LEU A 57 1.31 0.84 18.72
N TRP A 58 2.60 0.94 19.01
CA TRP A 58 3.11 1.13 20.35
C TRP A 58 4.35 2.03 20.30
N LEU A 59 4.69 2.60 21.46
CA LEU A 59 5.85 3.47 21.60
C LEU A 59 7.06 2.62 21.99
N GLY A 60 8.07 2.60 21.13
CA GLY A 60 9.37 2.00 21.43
C GLY A 60 10.10 2.77 22.52
N ASP A 61 11.06 2.10 23.16
CA ASP A 61 11.90 2.74 24.16
C ASP A 61 12.75 3.84 23.49
N ALA A 62 12.77 5.05 24.07
CA ALA A 62 13.40 6.22 23.44
C ALA A 62 14.91 6.03 23.22
N ARG A 63 15.53 5.21 24.06
CA ARG A 63 16.95 4.84 23.99
C ARG A 63 17.29 3.96 22.79
N GLU A 64 16.35 3.16 22.31
CA GLU A 64 16.53 2.27 21.15
C GLU A 64 16.40 3.03 19.81
N SER A 65 15.69 4.16 19.82
CA SER A 65 15.48 5.00 18.64
C SER A 65 16.66 5.91 18.32
N ALA A 66 17.43 6.34 19.33
CA ALA A 66 18.64 7.14 19.14
C ALA A 66 19.78 6.38 18.44
N VAL A 67 19.83 5.05 18.58
CA VAL A 67 20.89 4.21 18.02
C VAL A 67 20.80 4.07 16.49
N ARG A 68 19.63 4.26 15.88
CA ARG A 68 19.46 4.14 14.42
C ARG A 68 19.62 5.44 13.63
N CYS A 69 19.70 6.59 14.29
CA CYS A 69 19.91 7.89 13.64
C CYS A 69 21.38 8.38 13.71
N GLY A 70 22.32 7.50 14.07
CA GLY A 70 23.75 7.80 14.10
C GLY A 70 24.57 6.88 13.20
N ALA A 71 24.63 7.20 11.91
CA ALA A 71 25.72 6.92 10.98
C ALA A 71 25.52 7.77 9.71
#